data_AF-A0A976L730-F1
#
_entry.id   AF-A0A976L730-F1
#
_cell.length_a   1.000
_cell.length_b   1.000
_cell.length_c   1.000
_cell.angle_alpha   90.00
_cell.angle_beta   90.00
_cell.angle_gamma   90.00
#
_symmetry.space_group_name_H-M   'P 1'
#
loop_
_entity.id
_entity.type
_entity.pdbx_description
1 polymer ?
#
loop_
_entity_poly.entity_id
_entity_poly.type
_entity_poly.pdbx_seq_one_letter_code
_entity_poly.pdbx_strand_id
1 'polypeptide(L)'
;MSKAIVIGAGVIGCSIALELARQGYEVIALDKAQSPGQGSSNASSAVVRFNYSTFDSVALAWESYHCWKNWPEHLGSKQESY
;
A
#
# COMPACT_ATOMS: atom_id res chain seq x y z
N MET A 1 3.33 -20.48 13.60
CA MET A 1 2.98 -19.20 12.96
C MET A 1 4.18 -18.29 13.03
N SER A 2 4.56 -17.68 11.90
CA SER A 2 5.63 -16.67 11.86
C SER A 2 5.06 -15.31 12.26
N LYS A 3 5.86 -14.50 12.95
CA LYS A 3 5.47 -13.15 13.38
C LYS A 3 6.24 -12.09 12.60
N ALA A 4 5.59 -10.97 12.30
CA ALA A 4 6.22 -9.82 11.66
C ALA A 4 5.80 -8.52 12.33
N ILE A 5 6.74 -7.58 12.43
CA ILE A 5 6.46 -6.21 12.86
C ILE A 5 6.73 -5.29 11.68
N VAL A 6 5.74 -4.49 11.32
CA VAL A 6 5.86 -3.45 10.28
C VAL A 6 5.93 -2.09 10.98
N ILE A 7 7.03 -1.36 10.78
CA ILE A 7 7.22 -0.03 11.36
C ILE A 7 6.84 1.02 10.30
N GLY A 8 5.75 1.74 10.57
CA GLY A 8 5.07 2.67 9.68
C GLY A 8 3.76 2.08 9.14
N ALA A 9 2.64 2.75 9.39
CA ALA A 9 1.30 2.44 8.88
C ALA A 9 0.83 3.48 7.85
N GLY A 10 1.75 3.96 7.00
CA GLY A 10 1.40 4.61 5.73
C GLY A 10 0.96 3.60 4.68
N VAL A 11 0.61 4.06 3.48
CA VAL A 11 0.08 3.18 2.40
C VAL A 11 0.96 1.95 2.13
N ILE A 12 2.28 2.13 2.07
CA ILE A 12 3.23 1.03 1.84
C ILE A 12 3.24 0.04 3.01
N GLY A 13 3.27 0.54 4.25
CA GLY A 13 3.29 -0.31 5.44
C GLY A 13 2.00 -1.10 5.60
N CYS A 14 0.84 -0.47 5.34
CA CYS A 14 -0.45 -1.16 5.33
C CYS A 14 -0.51 -2.24 4.23
N SER A 15 0.00 -1.97 3.02
CA SER A 15 0.08 -2.97 1.95
C SER A 15 0.94 -4.17 2.36
N ILE A 16 2.12 -3.93 2.94
CA ILE A 16 3.00 -5.00 3.44
C ILE A 16 2.29 -5.81 4.53
N ALA A 17 1.65 -5.15 5.48
CA ALA A 17 0.96 -5.81 6.58
C ALA A 17 -0.20 -6.70 6.08
N LEU A 18 -0.98 -6.22 5.11
CA LEU A 18 -2.05 -6.99 4.48
C LEU A 18 -1.53 -8.26 3.81
N GLU A 19 -0.48 -8.14 2.99
CA GLU A 19 0.06 -9.28 2.24
C GLU A 19 0.76 -10.30 3.15
N LEU A 20 1.46 -9.85 4.19
CA LEU A 20 2.01 -10.76 5.21
C LEU A 20 0.90 -11.49 5.97
N ALA A 21 -0.18 -10.80 6.36
CA ALA A 21 -1.31 -11.42 7.03
C ALA A 21 -1.98 -12.49 6.14
N ARG A 22 -2.14 -12.22 4.84
CA ARG A 22 -2.66 -13.19 3.85
C ARG A 22 -1.77 -14.41 3.67
N GLN A 23 -0.46 -14.27 3.88
CA GLN A 23 0.49 -15.38 3.88
C GLN A 23 0.54 -16.14 5.22
N GLY A 24 -0.34 -15.81 6.18
CA GLY A 24 -0.46 -16.52 7.46
C GLY A 24 0.47 -16.02 8.56
N TYR A 25 1.06 -14.82 8.41
CA TYR A 25 1.82 -14.19 9.47
C TYR A 25 0.88 -13.53 10.51
N GLU A 26 1.29 -13.56 11.77
CA GLU A 26 0.76 -12.66 12.79
C GLU A 26 1.51 -11.33 12.67
N VAL A 27 0.82 -10.28 12.22
CA VAL A 27 1.44 -8.98 11.91
C VAL A 27 1.02 -7.93 12.91
N ILE A 28 2.00 -7.19 13.43
CA ILE A 28 1.76 -5.97 14.21
C ILE A 28 2.29 -4.79 13.39
N ALA A 29 1.41 -3.87 13.01
CA ALA A 29 1.80 -2.59 12.42
C ALA A 29 1.91 -1.52 13.53
N LEU A 30 3.06 -0.85 13.60
CA LEU A 30 3.33 0.22 14.56
C LEU A 30 3.51 1.53 13.81
N ASP A 31 2.80 2.58 14.20
CA ASP A 31 3.01 3.93 13.69
C ASP A 31 3.22 4.91 14.85
N LYS A 32 3.96 5.98 14.59
CA LYS A 32 4.15 7.08 15.54
C LYS A 32 2.94 8.03 15.58
N ALA A 33 2.14 8.05 14.52
CA ALA A 33 0.98 8.90 14.38
C ALA A 33 -0.24 8.30 15.11
N GLN A 34 -1.26 9.13 15.34
CA GLN A 34 -2.49 8.71 16.04
C GLN A 34 -3.37 7.77 15.21
N SER A 35 -3.19 7.72 13.89
CA SER A 35 -3.96 6.85 12.99
C SER A 35 -3.16 6.50 11.74
N PRO A 36 -3.48 5.38 11.06
CA PRO A 36 -2.83 5.02 9.80
C PRO A 36 -2.94 6.12 8.74
N GLY A 37 -1.95 6.19 7.85
CA GLY A 37 -1.96 7.12 6.72
C GLY A 37 -1.63 8.58 7.06
N GLN A 38 -1.60 8.99 8.33
CA GLN A 38 -1.40 10.39 8.78
C GLN A 38 0.00 10.99 8.49
N GLY A 39 0.89 10.24 7.85
CA GLY A 39 2.16 10.75 7.34
C GLY A 39 2.06 11.34 5.92
N SER A 40 3.10 11.12 5.12
CA SER A 40 3.14 11.57 3.72
C SER A 40 2.02 10.99 2.84
N SER A 41 1.42 9.86 3.23
CA SER A 41 0.31 9.25 2.50
C SER A 41 -0.91 10.18 2.43
N ASN A 42 -1.32 10.76 3.56
CA ASN A 42 -2.44 11.73 3.62
C ASN A 42 -2.07 13.10 3.01
N ALA A 43 -0.78 13.46 3.02
CA ALA A 43 -0.30 14.70 2.40
C ALA A 43 -0.04 14.59 0.88
N SER A 44 -0.33 13.44 0.26
CA SER A 44 -0.10 13.23 -1.16
C SER A 44 -1.26 13.71 -2.03
N SER A 45 -0.98 14.14 -3.26
CA SER A 45 -2.02 14.42 -4.27
C SER A 45 -2.53 13.15 -4.99
N ALA A 46 -2.12 11.96 -4.54
CA ALA A 46 -2.47 10.65 -5.11
C ALA A 46 -2.27 10.50 -6.64
N VAL A 47 -1.35 11.27 -7.25
CA VAL A 47 -1.10 11.24 -8.69
C VAL A 47 -0.32 9.99 -9.09
N VAL A 48 -0.85 9.24 -10.05
CA VAL A 48 -0.15 8.17 -10.76
C VAL A 48 0.33 8.72 -12.12
N ARG A 49 1.64 8.60 -12.40
CA ARG A 49 2.25 9.04 -13.67
C ARG A 49 3.28 8.02 -14.12
N PHE A 50 3.65 8.04 -15.40
CA PHE A 50 4.61 7.09 -15.99
C PHE A 50 5.88 7.75 -16.52
N ASN A 51 6.05 9.06 -16.30
CA ASN A 51 7.19 9.82 -16.81
C ASN A 51 8.24 9.98 -15.69
N TYR A 52 9.28 9.15 -15.73
CA TYR A 52 10.41 9.16 -14.78
C TYR A 52 11.75 9.02 -15.52
N SER A 53 12.85 9.33 -14.81
CA SER A 53 14.20 9.33 -15.36
C SER A 53 14.83 7.94 -15.51
N THR A 54 14.26 6.91 -14.89
CA THR A 54 14.79 5.53 -14.97
C THR A 54 13.71 4.58 -15.46
N PHE A 55 14.13 3.58 -16.24
CA PHE A 55 13.24 2.54 -16.73
C PHE A 55 12.51 1.83 -15.59
N ASP A 56 13.23 1.49 -14.51
CA ASP A 56 12.65 0.78 -13.35
C ASP A 56 11.50 1.57 -12.71
N SER A 57 11.62 2.90 -12.61
CA SER A 57 10.55 3.75 -12.07
C SER A 57 9.34 3.83 -12.99
N VAL A 58 9.57 3.84 -14.32
CA VAL A 58 8.48 3.79 -15.30
C VAL A 58 7.76 2.43 -15.26
N ALA A 59 8.53 1.35 -15.24
CA ALA A 59 8.01 -0.01 -15.16
C ALA A 59 7.19 -0.23 -13.88
N LEU A 60 7.74 0.16 -12.72
CA LEU A 60 7.05 0.04 -11.43
C LEU A 60 5.72 0.83 -11.42
N ALA A 61 5.72 2.06 -11.96
CA ALA A 61 4.51 2.86 -12.03
C ALA A 61 3.46 2.21 -12.95
N TRP A 62 3.88 1.69 -14.11
CA TRP A 62 3.03 1.00 -15.07
C TRP A 62 2.38 -0.26 -14.51
N GLU A 63 3.16 -1.10 -13.82
CA GLU A 63 2.65 -2.30 -13.14
C GLU A 63 1.68 -1.92 -12.03
N SER A 64 2.05 -0.95 -11.19
CA SER A 64 1.20 -0.47 -10.09
C SER A 64 -0.16 0.05 -10.56
N TYR A 65 -0.24 0.66 -11.75
CA TYR A 65 -1.50 1.12 -12.32
C TYR A 65 -2.50 -0.02 -12.57
N HIS A 66 -2.02 -1.17 -13.04
CA HIS A 66 -2.87 -2.34 -13.27
C HIS A 66 -3.34 -2.96 -11.96
N CYS A 67 -2.46 -2.99 -10.94
CA CYS A 67 -2.87 -3.35 -9.59
C CYS A 67 -3.94 -2.40 -9.04
N TRP A 68 -3.79 -1.09 -9.27
CA TRP A 68 -4.78 -0.10 -8.83
C TRP A 68 -6.15 -0.29 -9.51
N LYS A 69 -6.18 -0.60 -10.81
CA LYS A 69 -7.44 -0.88 -11.53
C LYS A 69 -8.20 -2.06 -10.94
N ASN A 70 -7.49 -3.09 -10.51
CA ASN A 70 -8.07 -4.31 -9.94
C ASN A 70 -8.13 -4.25 -8.40
N TRP A 71 -7.98 -3.08 -7.80
CA TRP A 71 -7.87 -2.95 -6.36
C TRP A 71 -9.09 -3.41 -5.56
N PRO A 72 -10.34 -3.16 -5.99
CA PRO A 72 -11.51 -3.69 -5.27
C PRO A 72 -11.51 -5.22 -5.19
N GLU A 73 -11.13 -5.87 -6.29
CA GLU A 73 -10.94 -7.33 -6.33
C GLU A 73 -9.81 -7.76 -5.39
N HIS A 74 -8.68 -7.06 -5.44
CA HIS A 74 -7.56 -7.33 -4.55
C HIS A 74 -7.93 -7.19 -3.08
N LEU A 75 -8.76 -6.23 -2.68
CA LEU A 75 -9.20 -6.08 -1.29
C LEU A 75 -10.33 -7.03 -0.88
N GLY A 76 -11.03 -7.64 -1.84
CA GLY A 76 -12.23 -8.44 -1.58
C GLY A 76 -13.40 -7.60 -1.05
N SER A 77 -13.38 -6.29 -1.27
CA SER A 77 -14.41 -5.35 -0.83
C SER A 77 -14.92 -4.51 -1.99
N LYS A 78 -16.22 -4.20 -1.99
CA LYS A 78 -16.78 -3.24 -2.95
C LYS A 78 -16.25 -1.86 -2.60
N GLN A 79 -15.79 -1.13 -3.62
CA GLN A 79 -15.43 0.27 -3.45
C GLN A 79 -16.72 1.08 -3.24
N GLU A 80 -16.91 1.63 -2.03
CA GLU A 80 -18.14 2.33 -1.65
C GLU A 80 -18.13 3.83 -2.03
N SER A 81 -16.94 4.42 -2.23
CA SER A 81 -16.76 5.79 -2.75
C SER A 81 -15.33 6.03 -3.24
N TYR A 82 -15.10 7.16 -3.93
CA TYR A 82 -13.76 7.72 -4.21
C TYR A 82 -13.37 8.73 -3.13
#